data_AF-A0AAD4M923-F1
#
_entry.id   AF-A0AAD4M923-F1
#
_cell.length_a   1.000
_cell.length_b   1.000
_cell.length_c   1.000
_cell.angle_alpha   90.00
_cell.angle_beta   90.00
_cell.angle_gamma   90.00
#
_symmetry.space_group_name_H-M   'P 1'
#
loop_
_entity.id
_entity.type
_entity.pdbx_description
1 polymer ?
#
loop_
_entity_poly.entity_id
_entity_poly.type
_entity_poly.pdbx_seq_one_letter_code
_entity_poly.pdbx_strand_id
1 'polypeptide(L)'
;MPFVHARCYLPSPMAPISKAQAAGISSGSFLELRSQVVKQKESLSKDKATGGTSAIIGRTKKNEKKLSKWELPNKGVKNRAARDIELEVLDRRTVESTRAALERKAKIYEKLKKGQSGGLSDMQYDALLVDFDSKPDDPYESGSDDVDESLTVPVPDDDDDPVIEYQDEFGRMRSARRSEVPRHLLPRQERIGDDDDGVVIQNPVNFFPVYEPSSDRVAAITAAAAEENNPLNLHYDASQEVRAKGAGFYQFSADEEKRKSQMEELRRARQETEKTRQELGAVDLKAGEEEGMQGGTHALRNRAIEKRKRDLEERRKAVEAKRRKLQNGDNPSAAATQSPAPSGESTAVVSIEKAAPIAGVTSSAADNFLAALELDLAISK
;
A
#
# COMPACT_ATOMS: atom_id res chain seq x y z
N MET A 1 27.29 -50.61 -99.03
CA MET A 1 27.79 -50.14 -97.71
C MET A 1 26.87 -50.67 -96.62
N PRO A 2 27.32 -51.64 -95.80
CA PRO A 2 26.63 -52.02 -94.57
C PRO A 2 27.53 -51.85 -93.33
N PHE A 3 27.05 -51.15 -92.30
CA PHE A 3 27.60 -51.13 -90.94
C PHE A 3 26.42 -51.51 -90.03
N VAL A 4 26.28 -52.75 -89.53
CA VAL A 4 26.99 -53.45 -88.43
C VAL A 4 26.75 -52.80 -87.05
N HIS A 5 25.89 -53.45 -86.25
CA HIS A 5 26.00 -53.87 -84.82
C HIS A 5 26.56 -52.87 -83.77
N ALA A 6 26.14 -52.78 -82.50
CA ALA A 6 25.31 -53.60 -81.62
C ALA A 6 24.98 -52.86 -80.29
N ARG A 7 23.92 -53.33 -79.63
CA ARG A 7 23.64 -53.42 -78.17
C ARG A 7 23.72 -52.15 -77.29
N CYS A 8 22.71 -51.97 -76.43
CA CYS A 8 22.91 -51.95 -74.97
C CYS A 8 21.59 -52.22 -74.22
N TYR A 9 21.70 -53.06 -73.20
CA TYR A 9 20.64 -53.54 -72.30
C TYR A 9 20.05 -52.40 -71.46
N LEU A 10 18.75 -52.48 -71.17
CA LEU A 10 18.06 -51.69 -70.14
C LEU A 10 18.57 -52.08 -68.74
N PRO A 11 19.05 -51.14 -67.92
CA PRO A 11 19.16 -51.38 -66.48
C PRO A 11 17.81 -51.14 -65.81
N SER A 12 17.28 -52.17 -65.14
CA SER A 12 16.17 -52.08 -64.19
C SER A 12 16.49 -51.08 -63.06
N PRO A 13 15.56 -50.24 -62.61
CA PRO A 13 15.82 -49.31 -61.51
C PRO A 13 16.01 -50.08 -60.20
N MET A 14 17.20 -49.95 -59.59
CA MET A 14 17.48 -50.43 -58.24
C MET A 14 16.57 -49.70 -57.24
N ALA A 15 15.92 -50.45 -56.36
CA ALA A 15 15.19 -49.90 -55.21
C ALA A 15 16.17 -49.16 -54.27
N PRO A 16 15.80 -48.00 -53.70
CA PRO A 16 16.65 -47.32 -52.74
C PRO A 16 16.78 -48.14 -51.45
N ILE A 17 18.02 -48.47 -51.12
CA ILE A 17 18.44 -49.06 -49.84
C ILE A 17 18.37 -47.94 -48.79
N SER A 18 17.26 -47.82 -48.08
CA SER A 18 17.21 -47.10 -46.80
C SER A 18 15.99 -47.51 -45.96
N LYS A 19 15.87 -48.80 -45.65
CA LYS A 19 15.12 -49.26 -44.46
C LYS A 19 16.11 -49.54 -43.33
N ALA A 20 16.76 -48.50 -42.82
CA ALA A 20 17.70 -48.62 -41.70
C ALA A 20 17.71 -47.39 -40.77
N GLN A 21 16.59 -46.66 -40.66
CA GLN A 21 16.42 -45.62 -39.65
C GLN A 21 15.10 -45.82 -38.91
N ALA A 22 14.99 -46.97 -38.26
CA ALA A 22 13.98 -47.23 -37.25
C ALA A 22 14.69 -47.80 -36.02
N ALA A 23 15.52 -46.97 -35.37
CA ALA A 23 16.10 -47.27 -34.07
C ALA A 23 16.64 -46.00 -33.40
N GLY A 24 16.08 -45.63 -32.25
CA GLY A 24 16.66 -44.70 -31.29
C GLY A 24 16.44 -43.21 -31.58
N ILE A 25 15.53 -42.58 -30.86
CA ILE A 25 15.43 -41.11 -30.78
C ILE A 25 16.63 -40.63 -29.96
N SER A 26 17.77 -40.43 -30.63
CA SER A 26 18.95 -39.79 -30.03
C SER A 26 18.80 -38.26 -30.07
N SER A 27 19.46 -37.56 -29.16
CA SER A 27 19.49 -36.08 -29.15
C SER A 27 19.98 -35.49 -30.48
N GLY A 28 20.84 -36.22 -31.20
CA GLY A 28 21.30 -35.86 -32.56
C GLY A 28 20.20 -35.95 -33.63
N SER A 29 19.34 -36.96 -33.57
CA SER A 29 18.20 -37.10 -34.51
C SER A 29 17.18 -35.97 -34.35
N PHE A 30 16.98 -35.47 -33.12
CA PHE A 30 16.13 -34.31 -32.87
C PHE A 30 16.70 -33.02 -33.48
N LEU A 31 18.02 -32.81 -33.37
CA LEU A 31 18.70 -31.67 -33.99
C LEU A 31 18.66 -31.77 -35.52
N GLU A 32 18.82 -32.96 -36.08
CA GLU A 32 18.72 -33.20 -37.53
C GLU A 32 17.30 -32.90 -38.05
N LEU A 33 16.26 -33.41 -37.37
CA LEU A 33 14.87 -33.08 -37.69
C LEU A 33 14.60 -31.59 -37.58
N ARG A 34 15.09 -30.94 -36.52
CA ARG A 34 14.96 -29.49 -36.36
C ARG A 34 15.64 -28.75 -37.52
N SER A 35 16.82 -29.19 -37.93
CA SER A 35 17.54 -28.60 -39.07
C SER A 35 16.78 -28.80 -40.39
N GLN A 36 16.17 -29.96 -40.59
CA GLN A 36 15.43 -30.29 -41.81
C GLN A 36 14.11 -29.51 -41.88
N VAL A 37 13.42 -29.35 -40.74
CA VAL A 37 12.23 -28.50 -40.62
C VAL A 37 12.58 -27.03 -40.89
N VAL A 38 13.71 -26.54 -40.39
CA VAL A 38 14.17 -25.16 -40.67
C VAL A 38 14.47 -24.98 -42.16
N LYS A 39 15.20 -25.92 -42.78
CA LYS A 39 15.50 -25.88 -44.23
C LYS A 39 14.23 -25.89 -45.09
N GLN A 40 13.24 -26.72 -44.76
CA GLN A 40 11.95 -26.74 -45.46
C GLN A 40 11.13 -25.47 -45.22
N LYS A 41 11.17 -24.90 -44.00
CA LYS A 41 10.51 -23.61 -43.74
C LYS A 41 11.16 -22.49 -44.54
N GLU A 42 12.48 -22.47 -44.65
CA GLU A 42 13.20 -21.48 -45.48
C GLU A 42 12.92 -21.66 -46.97
N SER A 43 12.89 -22.89 -47.47
CA SER A 43 12.53 -23.14 -48.87
C SER A 43 11.10 -22.67 -49.15
N LEU A 44 10.14 -23.00 -48.28
CA LEU A 44 8.77 -22.54 -48.41
C LEU A 44 8.63 -21.02 -48.24
N SER A 45 9.42 -20.37 -47.38
CA SER A 45 9.39 -18.91 -47.28
C SER A 45 9.98 -18.26 -48.52
N LYS A 46 11.02 -18.85 -49.12
CA LYS A 46 11.60 -18.40 -50.38
C LYS A 46 10.60 -18.61 -51.52
N ASP A 47 9.94 -19.76 -51.59
CA ASP A 47 8.91 -20.06 -52.60
C ASP A 47 7.67 -19.14 -52.46
N LYS A 48 7.31 -18.78 -51.22
CA LYS A 48 6.26 -17.79 -50.94
C LYS A 48 6.69 -16.38 -51.33
N ALA A 49 7.92 -15.99 -51.03
CA ALA A 49 8.45 -14.66 -51.36
C ALA A 49 8.66 -14.48 -52.87
N THR A 50 9.02 -15.55 -53.60
CA THR A 50 9.09 -15.56 -55.07
C THR A 50 7.72 -15.66 -55.73
N GLY A 51 6.63 -15.72 -54.95
CA GLY A 51 5.26 -15.81 -55.46
C GLY A 51 4.99 -17.13 -56.21
N GLY A 52 5.85 -18.14 -56.02
CA GLY A 52 5.81 -19.44 -56.68
C GLY A 52 4.67 -20.31 -56.17
N THR A 53 3.42 -19.90 -56.36
CA THR A 53 2.39 -20.91 -56.55
C THR A 53 2.78 -21.68 -57.80
N SER A 54 2.85 -23.01 -57.73
CA SER A 54 3.04 -23.87 -58.90
C SER A 54 1.90 -23.60 -59.90
N ALA A 55 2.09 -22.55 -60.69
CA ALA A 55 1.21 -22.12 -61.74
C ALA A 55 1.44 -23.09 -62.89
N ILE A 56 0.63 -24.15 -62.90
CA ILE A 56 0.37 -24.91 -64.11
C ILE A 56 0.01 -23.87 -65.18
N ILE A 57 0.88 -23.78 -66.19
CA ILE A 57 0.84 -22.82 -67.29
C ILE A 57 -0.59 -22.84 -67.90
N GLY A 58 -1.30 -21.71 -67.81
CA GLY A 58 -2.58 -21.51 -68.51
C GLY A 58 -3.81 -21.14 -67.67
N ARG A 59 -3.71 -20.92 -66.35
CA ARG A 59 -4.86 -20.42 -65.56
C ARG A 59 -4.71 -18.93 -65.22
N THR A 60 -5.64 -18.12 -65.74
CA THR A 60 -5.81 -16.72 -65.33
C THR A 60 -5.90 -16.62 -63.81
N LYS A 61 -5.29 -15.58 -63.23
CA LYS A 61 -5.30 -15.32 -61.78
C LYS A 61 -6.73 -15.46 -61.28
N LYS A 62 -7.02 -16.51 -60.51
CA LYS A 62 -8.31 -16.65 -59.84
C LYS A 62 -8.38 -15.51 -58.83
N ASN A 63 -9.25 -14.54 -59.11
CA ASN A 63 -9.67 -13.53 -58.15
C ASN A 63 -9.88 -14.21 -56.80
N GLU A 64 -9.26 -13.63 -55.76
CA GLU A 64 -9.19 -14.13 -54.39
C GLU A 64 -10.45 -14.93 -54.05
N LYS A 65 -10.29 -16.26 -54.01
CA LYS A 65 -11.40 -17.13 -53.63
C LYS A 65 -11.76 -16.72 -52.21
N LYS A 66 -12.93 -16.12 -52.03
CA LYS A 66 -13.55 -15.96 -50.72
C LYS A 66 -13.42 -17.32 -50.03
N LEU A 67 -12.65 -17.36 -48.94
CA LEU A 67 -12.40 -18.58 -48.18
C LEU A 67 -13.75 -19.28 -47.92
N SER A 68 -13.76 -20.61 -48.00
CA SER A 68 -14.97 -21.39 -47.76
C SER A 68 -15.56 -20.98 -46.40
N LYS A 69 -16.90 -21.01 -46.23
CA LYS A 69 -17.54 -20.68 -44.94
C LYS A 69 -16.98 -21.49 -43.77
N TRP A 70 -16.40 -22.66 -44.05
CA TRP A 70 -15.71 -23.53 -43.10
C TRP A 70 -14.25 -23.14 -42.80
N GLU A 71 -13.61 -22.37 -43.68
CA GLU A 71 -12.24 -21.85 -43.54
C GLU A 71 -12.22 -20.44 -42.91
N LEU A 72 -13.37 -19.76 -42.88
CA LEU A 72 -13.53 -18.50 -42.16
C LEU A 72 -13.52 -18.77 -40.65
N PRO A 73 -12.58 -18.18 -39.88
CA PRO A 73 -12.59 -18.32 -38.43
C PRO A 73 -13.84 -17.66 -37.85
N ASN A 74 -14.35 -18.20 -36.74
CA ASN A 74 -15.49 -17.60 -36.05
C ASN A 74 -15.20 -16.12 -35.73
N LYS A 75 -16.23 -15.28 -35.90
CA LYS A 75 -16.12 -13.83 -35.68
C LYS A 75 -15.59 -13.58 -34.26
N GLY A 76 -14.50 -12.84 -34.15
CA GLY A 76 -13.88 -12.47 -32.87
C GLY A 76 -12.90 -13.47 -32.28
N VAL A 77 -12.61 -14.61 -32.92
CA VAL A 77 -11.56 -15.54 -32.46
C VAL A 77 -10.18 -14.89 -32.50
N LYS A 78 -9.86 -14.15 -33.56
CA LYS A 78 -8.58 -13.41 -33.65
C LYS A 78 -8.46 -12.36 -32.55
N ASN A 79 -9.54 -11.64 -32.25
CA ASN A 79 -9.54 -10.63 -31.19
C ASN A 79 -9.44 -11.27 -29.80
N ARG A 80 -10.02 -12.46 -29.59
CA ARG A 80 -9.86 -13.22 -28.35
C ARG A 80 -8.43 -13.73 -28.20
N ALA A 81 -7.88 -14.35 -29.23
CA ALA A 81 -6.51 -14.82 -29.24
C ALA A 81 -5.50 -13.68 -29.04
N ALA A 82 -5.74 -12.50 -29.65
CA ALA A 82 -4.91 -11.31 -29.41
C ALA A 82 -4.97 -10.86 -27.94
N ARG A 83 -6.16 -10.81 -27.35
CA ARG A 83 -6.32 -10.51 -25.92
C ARG A 83 -5.64 -11.53 -25.01
N ASP A 84 -5.75 -12.82 -25.34
CA ASP A 84 -5.11 -13.88 -24.55
C ASP A 84 -3.57 -13.75 -24.61
N ILE A 85 -3.00 -13.42 -25.78
CA ILE A 85 -1.57 -13.13 -25.95
C ILE A 85 -1.16 -11.87 -25.16
N GLU A 86 -1.98 -10.80 -25.20
CA GLU A 86 -1.71 -9.57 -24.44
C GLU A 86 -1.70 -9.84 -22.93
N LEU A 87 -2.64 -10.62 -22.42
CA LEU A 87 -2.68 -11.02 -21.01
C LEU A 87 -1.45 -11.84 -20.63
N GLU A 88 -1.06 -12.84 -21.44
CA GLU A 88 0.16 -13.60 -21.18
C GLU A 88 1.42 -12.73 -21.15
N VAL A 89 1.52 -11.71 -22.01
CA VAL A 89 2.66 -10.79 -22.03
C VAL A 89 2.66 -9.91 -20.78
N LEU A 90 1.50 -9.43 -20.33
CA LEU A 90 1.39 -8.67 -19.08
C LEU A 90 1.76 -9.54 -17.87
N ASP A 91 1.23 -10.77 -17.80
CA ASP A 91 1.56 -11.71 -16.74
C ASP A 91 3.06 -12.03 -16.71
N ARG A 92 3.68 -12.29 -17.87
CA ARG A 92 5.13 -12.50 -17.95
C ARG A 92 5.93 -11.29 -17.47
N ARG A 93 5.54 -10.06 -17.82
CA ARG A 93 6.19 -8.85 -17.31
C ARG A 93 6.07 -8.75 -15.79
N THR A 94 4.93 -9.13 -15.22
CA THR A 94 4.76 -9.18 -13.76
C THR A 94 5.61 -10.28 -13.11
N VAL A 95 5.71 -11.47 -13.71
CA VAL A 95 6.52 -12.57 -13.20
C VAL A 95 8.03 -12.28 -13.33
N GLU A 96 8.46 -11.72 -14.45
CA GLU A 96 9.86 -11.34 -14.67
C GLU A 96 10.28 -10.20 -13.73
N SER A 97 9.44 -9.18 -13.53
CA SER A 97 9.72 -8.10 -12.59
C SER A 97 9.76 -8.58 -11.14
N THR A 98 8.83 -9.44 -10.73
CA THR A 98 8.83 -10.06 -9.39
C THR A 98 10.05 -10.95 -9.19
N ARG A 99 10.41 -11.79 -10.17
CA ARG A 99 11.63 -12.62 -10.13
C ARG A 99 12.88 -11.76 -10.01
N ALA A 100 13.01 -10.71 -10.82
CA ALA A 100 14.15 -9.80 -10.75
C ALA A 100 14.24 -9.09 -9.39
N ALA A 101 13.11 -8.73 -8.78
CA ALA A 101 13.07 -8.17 -7.43
C ALA A 101 13.51 -9.20 -6.37
N LEU A 102 13.06 -10.45 -6.47
CA LEU A 102 13.46 -11.53 -5.57
C LEU A 102 14.95 -11.85 -5.68
N GLU A 103 15.49 -11.90 -6.90
CA GLU A 103 16.92 -12.12 -7.12
C GLU A 103 17.77 -10.98 -6.55
N ARG A 104 17.31 -9.73 -6.62
CA ARG A 104 17.97 -8.59 -5.96
C ARG A 104 17.94 -8.74 -4.44
N LYS A 105 16.78 -9.07 -3.86
CA LYS A 105 16.64 -9.28 -2.41
C LYS A 105 17.50 -10.44 -1.92
N ALA A 106 17.53 -11.56 -2.63
CA ALA A 106 18.37 -12.71 -2.31
C ALA A 106 19.87 -12.35 -2.29
N LYS A 107 20.34 -11.59 -3.29
CA LYS A 107 21.73 -11.11 -3.33
C LYS A 107 22.07 -10.19 -2.16
N ILE A 108 21.14 -9.34 -1.72
CA ILE A 108 21.34 -8.47 -0.56
C ILE A 108 21.40 -9.34 0.71
N TYR A 109 20.46 -10.27 0.88
CA TYR A 109 20.42 -11.20 2.01
C TYR A 109 21.69 -12.04 2.14
N GLU A 110 22.20 -12.60 1.04
CA GLU A 110 23.45 -13.36 1.05
C GLU A 110 24.66 -12.52 1.47
N LYS A 111 24.66 -11.22 1.16
CA LYS A 111 25.72 -10.30 1.61
C LYS A 111 25.59 -10.02 3.11
N LEU A 112 24.37 -9.76 3.58
CA LEU A 112 24.08 -9.55 5.00
C LEU A 112 24.43 -10.78 5.84
N LYS A 113 24.05 -11.99 5.41
CA LYS A 113 24.44 -13.27 6.07
C LYS A 113 25.96 -13.49 6.10
N LYS A 114 26.72 -12.86 5.18
CA LYS A 114 28.19 -12.90 5.16
C LYS A 114 28.85 -11.79 6.00
N GLY A 115 28.06 -10.97 6.71
CA GLY A 115 28.56 -9.82 7.47
C GLY A 115 28.93 -8.61 6.61
N GLN A 116 28.47 -8.56 5.35
CA GLN A 116 28.64 -7.38 4.50
C GLN A 116 27.37 -6.54 4.57
N SER A 117 27.49 -5.20 4.61
CA SER A 117 26.34 -4.27 4.71
C SER A 117 25.32 -4.35 3.56
N GLY A 118 25.57 -5.14 2.52
CA GLY A 118 24.61 -5.36 1.43
C GLY A 118 24.33 -4.13 0.56
N GLY A 119 25.03 -3.00 0.81
CA GLY A 119 24.75 -1.70 0.21
C GLY A 119 23.82 -0.80 1.03
N LEU A 120 23.50 -1.19 2.27
CA LEU A 120 22.77 -0.36 3.24
C LEU A 120 23.77 0.49 4.05
N SER A 121 23.32 1.64 4.54
CA SER A 121 24.07 2.39 5.55
C SER A 121 23.96 1.73 6.91
N ASP A 122 24.89 2.02 7.83
CA ASP A 122 24.89 1.42 9.17
C ASP A 122 23.57 1.69 9.91
N MET A 123 23.03 2.91 9.81
CA MET A 123 21.72 3.24 10.38
C MET A 123 20.56 2.43 9.76
N GLN A 124 20.65 2.13 8.46
CA GLN A 124 19.65 1.30 7.76
C GLN A 124 19.78 -0.17 8.13
N TYR A 125 21.02 -0.63 8.35
CA TYR A 125 21.34 -1.96 8.82
C TYR A 125 20.82 -2.17 10.25
N ASP A 126 21.09 -1.24 11.17
CA ASP A 126 20.61 -1.28 12.57
C ASP A 126 19.08 -1.22 12.67
N ALA A 127 18.41 -0.59 11.69
CA ALA A 127 16.96 -0.55 11.62
C ALA A 127 16.32 -1.83 11.08
N LEU A 128 17.11 -2.80 10.59
CA LEU A 128 16.59 -4.09 10.18
C LEU A 128 16.10 -4.86 11.40
N LEU A 129 14.96 -5.54 11.25
CA LEU A 129 14.37 -6.35 12.31
C LEU A 129 15.09 -7.69 12.52
N VAL A 130 16.03 -8.03 11.63
CA VAL A 130 16.78 -9.28 11.65
C VAL A 130 18.20 -8.94 12.04
N ASP A 131 18.67 -9.52 13.14
CA ASP A 131 20.06 -9.45 13.55
C ASP A 131 20.85 -10.53 12.80
N PHE A 132 21.62 -10.11 11.78
CA PHE A 132 22.44 -11.01 10.96
C PHE A 132 23.74 -11.43 11.64
N ASP A 133 24.16 -10.70 12.68
CA ASP A 133 25.40 -10.95 13.42
C ASP A 133 25.17 -11.90 14.59
N SER A 134 23.94 -11.97 15.10
CA SER A 134 23.51 -13.08 15.94
C SER A 134 23.68 -14.37 15.16
N LYS A 135 24.66 -15.20 15.57
CA LYS A 135 24.82 -16.55 15.02
C LYS A 135 23.45 -17.21 15.16
N PRO A 136 22.82 -17.64 14.06
CA PRO A 136 21.66 -18.48 14.19
C PRO A 136 22.19 -19.77 14.79
N ASP A 137 21.97 -19.97 16.10
CA ASP A 137 21.82 -21.30 16.65
C ASP A 137 20.55 -21.86 16.00
N ASP A 138 20.58 -22.10 14.68
CA ASP A 138 19.46 -22.65 13.94
C ASP A 138 19.47 -24.14 14.25
N PRO A 139 18.59 -24.64 15.14
CA PRO A 139 18.54 -26.07 15.44
C PRO A 139 18.07 -26.84 14.19
N TYR A 140 17.58 -26.13 13.17
CA TYR A 140 16.99 -26.67 11.95
C TYR A 140 17.93 -26.63 10.73
N GLU A 141 19.05 -25.89 10.73
CA GLU A 141 20.08 -26.02 9.65
C GLU A 141 21.01 -27.22 9.88
N SER A 142 21.03 -27.81 11.08
CA SER A 142 21.81 -29.03 11.39
C SER A 142 20.94 -30.26 11.58
N GLY A 143 20.21 -30.65 10.53
CA GLY A 143 19.75 -32.03 10.36
C GLY A 143 20.89 -32.99 9.95
N SER A 144 22.14 -32.64 10.23
CA SER A 144 23.25 -33.57 10.22
C SER A 144 23.19 -34.36 11.52
N ASP A 145 22.67 -35.58 11.44
CA ASP A 145 22.65 -36.63 12.46
C ASP A 145 24.08 -37.12 12.87
N ASP A 146 25.08 -36.23 12.75
CA ASP A 146 26.51 -36.48 12.98
C ASP A 146 27.11 -35.45 13.95
N VAL A 147 26.25 -34.74 14.69
CA VAL A 147 26.69 -34.05 15.90
C VAL A 147 26.71 -35.10 17.00
N ASP A 148 27.91 -35.62 17.26
CA ASP A 148 28.18 -36.59 18.32
C ASP A 148 27.73 -36.04 19.68
N GLU A 149 26.56 -36.46 20.16
CA GLU A 149 26.05 -36.11 21.49
C GLU A 149 26.99 -36.55 22.62
N SER A 150 28.00 -37.40 22.33
CA SER A 150 29.05 -37.74 23.30
C SER A 150 30.14 -36.67 23.46
N LEU A 151 30.16 -35.63 22.60
CA LEU A 151 30.98 -34.42 22.77
C LEU A 151 30.33 -33.37 23.69
N THR A 152 29.07 -33.54 24.08
CA THR A 152 28.48 -32.75 25.17
C THR A 152 29.15 -33.18 26.47
N VAL A 153 30.29 -32.55 26.76
CA VAL A 153 30.96 -32.63 28.05
C VAL A 153 29.93 -32.25 29.11
N PRO A 154 29.63 -33.11 30.09
CA PRO A 154 28.83 -32.74 31.24
C PRO A 154 29.39 -31.43 31.79
N VAL A 155 28.55 -30.40 31.88
CA VAL A 155 28.93 -29.13 32.51
C VAL A 155 29.52 -29.51 33.86
N PRO A 156 30.79 -29.18 34.13
CA PRO A 156 31.39 -29.51 35.41
C PRO A 156 30.49 -28.94 36.50
N ASP A 157 30.14 -29.79 37.47
CA ASP A 157 29.37 -29.39 38.63
C ASP A 157 29.94 -28.07 39.16
N ASP A 158 29.15 -27.00 39.19
CA ASP A 158 29.57 -25.74 39.79
C ASP A 158 29.96 -26.04 41.25
N ASP A 159 31.26 -25.95 41.56
CA ASP A 159 31.81 -26.14 42.92
C ASP A 159 31.27 -25.09 43.91
N ASP A 160 30.62 -24.04 43.39
CA ASP A 160 30.00 -22.95 44.14
C ASP A 160 28.55 -23.23 44.58
N ASP A 161 27.97 -24.41 44.30
CA ASP A 161 26.60 -24.74 44.70
C ASP A 161 26.53 -25.45 46.08
N PRO A 162 26.09 -24.76 47.16
CA PRO A 162 26.04 -25.35 48.49
C PRO A 162 24.94 -26.40 48.62
N VAL A 163 25.25 -27.50 49.32
CA VAL A 163 24.25 -28.50 49.73
C VAL A 163 23.41 -27.92 50.87
N ILE A 164 22.09 -27.84 50.66
CA ILE A 164 21.12 -27.29 51.62
C ILE A 164 20.16 -28.40 52.06
N GLU A 165 19.81 -28.39 53.34
CA GLU A 165 18.74 -29.22 53.89
C GLU A 165 17.38 -28.56 53.64
N TYR A 166 16.47 -29.26 52.97
CA TYR A 166 15.10 -28.81 52.74
C TYR A 166 14.08 -29.85 53.21
N GLN A 167 12.88 -29.40 53.52
CA GLN A 167 11.76 -30.28 53.84
C GLN A 167 11.03 -30.64 52.54
N ASP A 168 11.01 -31.93 52.22
CA ASP A 168 10.25 -32.49 51.09
C ASP A 168 8.74 -32.40 51.36
N GLU A 169 7.90 -32.56 50.35
CA GLU A 169 6.43 -32.49 50.42
C GLU A 169 5.83 -33.45 51.47
N PHE A 170 6.54 -34.54 51.76
CA PHE A 170 6.19 -35.54 52.76
C PHE A 170 6.68 -35.20 54.18
N GLY A 171 7.19 -33.99 54.41
CA GLY A 171 7.67 -33.54 55.72
C GLY A 171 9.03 -34.10 56.15
N ARG A 172 9.71 -34.86 55.27
CA ARG A 172 11.03 -35.46 55.54
C ARG A 172 12.14 -34.46 55.21
N MET A 173 13.17 -34.41 56.04
CA MET A 173 14.38 -33.63 55.75
C MET A 173 15.23 -34.37 54.71
N ARG A 174 15.55 -33.71 53.59
CA ARG A 174 16.47 -34.19 52.56
C ARG A 174 17.56 -33.14 52.30
N SER A 175 18.77 -33.59 51.98
CA SER A 175 19.88 -32.72 51.56
C SER A 175 20.07 -32.83 50.04
N ALA A 176 20.07 -31.70 49.33
CA ALA A 176 20.43 -31.62 47.91
C ALA A 176 21.16 -30.29 47.62
N ARG A 177 21.79 -30.17 46.44
CA ARG A 177 22.39 -28.91 46.00
C ARG A 177 21.31 -27.83 45.82
N ARG A 178 21.61 -26.55 46.05
CA ARG A 178 20.62 -25.46 45.99
C ARG A 178 19.94 -25.36 44.62
N SER A 179 20.65 -25.66 43.52
CA SER A 179 20.09 -25.66 42.17
C SER A 179 19.03 -26.75 41.92
N GLU A 180 19.15 -27.89 42.61
CA GLU A 180 18.25 -29.05 42.46
C GLU A 180 17.01 -28.94 43.37
N VAL A 181 17.08 -28.12 44.43
CA VAL A 181 15.95 -27.93 45.34
C VAL A 181 14.86 -27.11 44.64
N PRO A 182 13.60 -27.61 44.60
CA PRO A 182 12.49 -26.84 44.03
C PRO A 182 12.38 -25.45 44.65
N ARG A 183 12.19 -24.43 43.81
CA ARG A 183 12.23 -23.00 44.22
C ARG A 183 11.31 -22.66 45.41
N HIS A 184 10.22 -23.40 45.58
CA HIS A 184 9.25 -23.20 46.66
C HIS A 184 9.65 -23.84 48.00
N LEU A 185 10.58 -24.81 47.99
CA LEU A 185 11.14 -25.48 49.18
C LEU A 185 12.47 -24.88 49.60
N LEU A 186 13.08 -24.05 48.76
CA LEU A 186 14.26 -23.28 49.15
C LEU A 186 13.93 -22.43 50.39
N PRO A 187 14.85 -22.35 51.36
CA PRO A 187 14.69 -21.42 52.46
C PRO A 187 14.50 -20.03 51.86
N ARG A 188 13.35 -19.43 52.12
CA ARG A 188 13.08 -18.04 51.74
C ARG A 188 14.17 -17.24 52.42
N GLN A 189 15.12 -16.76 51.63
CA GLN A 189 16.13 -15.85 52.13
C GLN A 189 15.36 -14.65 52.63
N GLU A 190 15.20 -14.54 53.95
CA GLU A 190 14.69 -13.33 54.57
C GLU A 190 15.59 -12.23 54.04
N ARG A 191 15.07 -11.42 53.12
CA ARG A 191 15.72 -10.18 52.78
C ARG A 191 15.66 -9.38 54.07
N ILE A 192 16.73 -9.44 54.84
CA ILE A 192 16.96 -8.54 55.97
C ILE A 192 17.00 -7.15 55.34
N GLY A 193 15.85 -6.48 55.25
CA GLY A 193 15.73 -5.25 54.48
C GLY A 193 14.33 -4.75 54.18
N ASP A 194 13.28 -5.57 54.24
CA ASP A 194 11.92 -5.10 53.97
C ASP A 194 11.02 -5.33 55.19
N ASP A 195 11.25 -4.57 56.27
CA ASP A 195 10.24 -4.29 57.32
C ASP A 195 9.08 -3.44 56.76
N ASP A 196 8.58 -3.76 55.56
CA ASP A 196 7.47 -3.06 54.89
C ASP A 196 6.12 -3.76 55.13
N ASP A 197 6.09 -4.85 55.90
CA ASP A 197 4.84 -5.55 56.29
C ASP A 197 3.97 -4.75 57.28
N GLY A 198 4.45 -3.58 57.74
CA GLY A 198 3.73 -2.64 58.61
C GLY A 198 3.23 -1.37 57.93
N VAL A 199 3.69 -1.05 56.72
CA VAL A 199 3.20 0.10 55.96
C VAL A 199 2.13 -0.40 55.01
N VAL A 200 0.89 -0.48 55.51
CA VAL A 200 -0.26 -0.47 54.60
C VAL A 200 -0.18 0.87 53.87
N ILE A 201 0.41 0.86 52.67
CA ILE A 201 0.38 1.98 51.74
C ILE A 201 -1.10 2.13 51.38
N GLN A 202 -1.83 2.86 52.21
CA GLN A 202 -3.18 3.33 51.90
C GLN A 202 -3.00 4.35 50.80
N ASN A 203 -2.86 3.88 49.56
CA ASN A 203 -2.97 4.75 48.41
C ASN A 203 -4.26 5.54 48.59
N PRO A 204 -4.20 6.90 48.58
CA PRO A 204 -5.41 7.69 48.68
C PRO A 204 -6.37 7.21 47.61
N VAL A 205 -7.65 7.10 47.95
CA VAL A 205 -8.69 6.72 46.99
C VAL A 205 -8.57 7.68 45.79
N ASN A 206 -8.26 7.15 44.60
CA ASN A 206 -7.96 7.86 43.34
C ASN A 206 -6.48 8.23 43.06
N PHE A 207 -5.50 7.79 43.85
CA PHE A 207 -4.09 7.91 43.49
C PHE A 207 -3.63 6.69 42.71
N PHE A 208 -3.76 6.74 41.38
CA PHE A 208 -3.03 5.86 40.49
C PHE A 208 -1.72 6.57 40.11
N PRO A 209 -0.54 6.00 40.38
CA PRO A 209 0.72 6.54 39.89
C PRO A 209 0.74 6.44 38.36
N VAL A 210 0.32 7.51 37.69
CA VAL A 210 0.44 7.66 36.25
C VAL A 210 1.88 8.06 35.98
N TYR A 211 2.62 7.23 35.26
CA TYR A 211 3.96 7.58 34.81
C TYR A 211 3.87 8.77 33.86
N GLU A 212 4.36 9.93 34.30
CA GLU A 212 4.57 11.10 33.45
C GLU A 212 6.03 11.11 32.99
N PRO A 213 6.32 10.83 31.71
CA PRO A 213 7.68 10.90 31.21
C PRO A 213 8.22 12.32 31.36
N SER A 214 9.50 12.47 31.71
CA SER A 214 10.15 13.78 31.74
C SER A 214 10.06 14.45 30.36
N SER A 215 10.00 15.79 30.33
CA SER A 215 9.97 16.58 29.09
C SER A 215 11.10 16.19 28.14
N ASP A 216 12.29 15.91 28.68
CA ASP A 216 13.49 15.55 27.92
C ASP A 216 13.32 14.18 27.26
N ARG A 217 12.68 13.23 27.95
CA ARG A 217 12.37 11.91 27.38
C ARG A 217 11.34 12.02 26.27
N VAL A 218 10.30 12.85 26.45
CA VAL A 218 9.30 13.09 25.40
C VAL A 218 9.98 13.75 24.18
N ALA A 219 10.81 14.77 24.40
CA ALA A 219 11.53 15.45 23.33
C ALA A 219 12.43 14.47 22.55
N ALA A 220 13.17 13.61 23.26
CA ALA A 220 14.02 12.58 22.64
C ALA A 220 13.19 11.58 21.80
N ILE A 221 12.04 11.13 22.31
CA ILE A 221 11.14 10.24 21.55
C ILE A 221 10.61 10.95 20.30
N THR A 222 10.18 12.21 20.42
CA THR A 222 9.68 12.98 19.27
C THR A 222 10.75 13.25 18.24
N ALA A 223 12.00 13.49 18.67
CA ALA A 223 13.13 13.67 17.78
C ALA A 223 13.49 12.36 17.07
N ALA A 224 13.56 11.24 17.79
CA ALA A 224 13.81 9.93 17.20
C ALA A 224 12.71 9.50 16.22
N ALA A 225 11.45 9.84 16.51
CA ALA A 225 10.30 9.55 15.65
C ALA A 225 10.10 10.57 14.51
N ALA A 226 10.90 11.65 14.47
CA ALA A 226 10.80 12.62 13.39
C ALA A 226 11.15 11.97 12.05
N GLU A 227 10.40 12.31 11.00
CA GLU A 227 10.56 11.73 9.66
C GLU A 227 11.98 11.91 9.10
N GLU A 228 12.66 13.00 9.49
CA GLU A 228 14.05 13.31 9.12
C GLU A 228 15.05 12.26 9.65
N ASN A 229 14.70 11.58 10.75
CA ASN A 229 15.55 10.58 11.39
C ASN A 229 15.14 9.14 11.04
N ASN A 230 14.16 8.94 10.15
CA ASN A 230 13.78 7.59 9.73
C ASN A 230 14.86 7.02 8.79
N PRO A 231 15.67 6.05 9.23
CA PRO A 231 16.84 5.60 8.46
C PRO A 231 16.46 4.95 7.12
N LEU A 232 15.28 4.34 7.04
CA LEU A 232 14.83 3.63 5.85
C LEU A 232 14.02 4.51 4.89
N ASN A 233 13.54 5.68 5.34
CA ASN A 233 12.65 6.58 4.58
C ASN A 233 11.51 5.83 3.84
N LEU A 234 11.05 4.71 4.40
CA LEU A 234 9.99 3.89 3.83
C LEU A 234 8.65 4.45 4.28
N HIS A 235 7.93 5.04 3.35
CA HIS A 235 6.57 5.49 3.58
C HIS A 235 5.56 4.42 3.14
N TYR A 236 4.42 4.39 3.84
CA TYR A 236 3.30 3.55 3.44
C TYR A 236 2.81 3.92 2.02
N ASP A 237 2.84 2.94 1.12
CA ASP A 237 2.37 3.03 -0.25
C ASP A 237 1.11 2.17 -0.40
N ALA A 238 -0.04 2.81 -0.56
CA ALA A 238 -1.28 2.07 -0.67
C ALA A 238 -1.47 1.40 -2.03
N SER A 239 -0.64 1.66 -3.04
CA SER A 239 -0.71 0.90 -4.29
C SER A 239 -0.35 -0.58 -4.09
N GLN A 240 0.43 -0.88 -3.05
CA GLN A 240 0.87 -2.23 -2.69
C GLN A 240 -0.03 -2.91 -1.64
N GLU A 241 -0.95 -2.17 -1.03
CA GLU A 241 -1.85 -2.70 -0.01
C GLU A 241 -3.01 -3.47 -0.65
N VAL A 242 -3.22 -4.72 -0.19
CA VAL A 242 -4.27 -5.61 -0.68
C VAL A 242 -5.59 -5.43 0.08
N ARG A 243 -5.54 -4.85 1.30
CA ARG A 243 -6.74 -4.61 2.12
C ARG A 243 -7.67 -3.56 1.51
N ALA A 244 -8.96 -3.72 1.80
CA ALA A 244 -9.97 -2.73 1.44
C ALA A 244 -9.73 -1.42 2.21
N LYS A 245 -9.71 -0.31 1.49
CA LYS A 245 -9.48 1.03 2.03
C LYS A 245 -10.82 1.64 2.45
N GLY A 246 -10.86 2.25 3.63
CA GLY A 246 -12.08 2.86 4.17
C GLY A 246 -12.49 4.17 3.48
N ALA A 247 -13.73 4.61 3.71
CA ALA A 247 -14.21 5.92 3.30
C ALA A 247 -13.49 7.01 4.11
N GLY A 248 -12.52 7.69 3.51
CA GLY A 248 -11.60 8.61 4.19
C GLY A 248 -10.14 8.25 3.98
N PHE A 249 -9.85 7.18 3.25
CA PHE A 249 -8.49 6.89 2.81
C PHE A 249 -7.97 7.95 1.83
N TYR A 250 -6.79 8.51 2.12
CA TYR A 250 -6.07 9.46 1.28
C TYR A 250 -4.65 8.95 1.02
N GLN A 251 -4.26 8.85 -0.26
CA GLN A 251 -2.90 8.44 -0.64
C GLN A 251 -2.02 9.67 -0.83
N PHE A 252 -0.96 9.77 -0.04
CA PHE A 252 0.06 10.79 -0.25
C PHE A 252 0.92 10.47 -1.48
N SER A 253 1.49 11.52 -2.08
CA SER A 253 2.50 11.39 -3.12
C SER A 253 3.76 10.69 -2.58
N ALA A 254 4.46 9.98 -3.47
CA ALA A 254 5.79 9.44 -3.18
C ALA A 254 6.87 10.53 -3.14
N ASP A 255 6.64 11.66 -3.81
CA ASP A 255 7.55 12.80 -3.80
C ASP A 255 7.46 13.52 -2.44
N GLU A 256 8.58 13.67 -1.73
CA GLU A 256 8.62 14.24 -0.38
C GLU A 256 8.05 15.66 -0.31
N GLU A 257 8.34 16.51 -1.29
CA GLU A 257 7.84 17.89 -1.32
C GLU A 257 6.32 17.95 -1.47
N LYS A 258 5.77 17.15 -2.38
CA LYS A 258 4.32 17.07 -2.60
C LYS A 258 3.63 16.41 -1.41
N ARG A 259 4.26 15.43 -0.78
CA ARG A 259 3.76 14.83 0.47
C ARG A 259 3.70 15.86 1.59
N LYS A 260 4.75 16.66 1.77
CA LYS A 260 4.80 17.73 2.78
C LYS A 260 3.69 18.75 2.56
N SER A 261 3.49 19.22 1.32
CA SER A 261 2.40 20.16 1.01
C SER A 261 1.01 19.57 1.26
N GLN A 262 0.80 18.30 0.89
CA GLN A 262 -0.44 17.58 1.19
C GLN A 262 -0.67 17.41 2.71
N MET A 263 0.38 17.14 3.48
CA MET A 263 0.29 17.07 4.95
C MET A 263 -0.03 18.43 5.57
N GLU A 264 0.56 19.50 5.05
CA GLU A 264 0.26 20.87 5.50
C GLU A 264 -1.18 21.28 5.18
N GLU A 265 -1.69 20.91 4.00
CA GLU A 265 -3.08 21.13 3.61
C GLU A 265 -4.04 20.41 4.57
N LEU A 266 -3.78 19.14 4.89
CA LEU A 266 -4.58 18.38 5.86
C LEU A 266 -4.49 18.95 7.27
N ARG A 267 -3.31 19.41 7.70
CA ARG A 267 -3.16 20.11 9.00
C ARG A 267 -3.97 21.39 9.03
N ARG A 268 -3.99 22.15 7.93
CA ARG A 268 -4.77 23.38 7.81
C ARG A 268 -6.27 23.08 7.88
N ALA A 269 -6.75 22.10 7.10
CA ALA A 269 -8.14 21.66 7.15
C ALA A 269 -8.53 21.23 8.57
N ARG A 270 -7.65 20.48 9.26
CA ARG A 270 -7.85 20.12 10.67
C ARG A 270 -7.97 21.34 11.58
N GLN A 271 -7.06 22.31 11.48
CA GLN A 271 -7.12 23.54 12.27
C GLN A 271 -8.40 24.35 11.99
N GLU A 272 -8.86 24.40 10.74
CA GLU A 272 -10.12 25.05 10.38
C GLU A 272 -11.32 24.32 10.99
N THR A 273 -11.34 22.97 10.98
CA THR A 273 -12.39 22.19 11.64
C THR A 273 -12.35 22.31 13.16
N GLU A 274 -11.17 22.36 13.77
CA GLU A 274 -11.01 22.56 15.22
C GLU A 274 -11.50 23.96 15.62
N LYS A 275 -11.17 25.00 14.85
CA LYS A 275 -11.67 26.36 15.08
C LYS A 275 -13.19 26.44 14.96
N THR A 276 -13.76 25.89 13.89
CA THR A 276 -15.23 25.89 13.71
C THR A 276 -15.93 25.09 14.82
N ARG A 277 -15.35 23.96 15.25
CA ARG A 277 -15.87 23.17 16.37
C ARG A 277 -15.84 23.95 17.69
N GLN A 278 -14.75 24.67 17.97
CA GLN A 278 -14.63 25.55 19.13
C GLN A 278 -15.61 26.72 19.08
N GLU A 279 -15.80 27.36 17.92
CA GLU A 279 -16.74 28.46 17.74
C GLU A 279 -18.19 28.04 17.98
N LEU A 280 -18.56 26.85 17.47
CA LEU A 280 -19.85 26.20 17.66
C LEU A 280 -20.04 25.64 19.08
N GLY A 281 -18.97 25.58 19.88
CA GLY A 281 -19.01 25.12 21.27
C GLY A 281 -19.20 23.60 21.41
N ALA A 282 -18.82 22.83 20.41
CA ALA A 282 -18.85 21.38 20.48
C ALA A 282 -17.67 20.88 21.33
N VAL A 283 -17.97 20.13 22.40
CA VAL A 283 -16.96 19.58 23.30
C VAL A 283 -16.18 18.48 22.57
N ASP A 284 -14.86 18.59 22.56
CA ASP A 284 -13.96 17.51 22.16
C ASP A 284 -13.91 16.48 23.29
N LEU A 285 -14.86 15.54 23.31
CA LEU A 285 -14.79 14.40 24.21
C LEU A 285 -13.55 13.57 23.84
N LYS A 286 -12.63 13.37 24.79
CA LYS A 286 -11.52 12.44 24.57
C LYS A 286 -12.09 11.02 24.51
N ALA A 287 -11.51 10.20 23.63
CA ALA A 287 -11.93 8.80 23.50
C ALA A 287 -11.83 8.09 24.86
N GLY A 288 -12.99 7.71 25.42
CA GLY A 288 -13.12 7.10 26.75
C GLY A 288 -13.81 7.95 27.81
N GLU A 289 -14.07 9.24 27.56
CA GLU A 289 -14.91 10.07 28.43
C GLU A 289 -16.39 9.91 28.03
N GLU A 290 -17.19 9.24 28.88
CA GLU A 290 -18.65 9.23 28.74
C GLU A 290 -19.19 10.66 28.85
N GLU A 291 -20.08 11.02 27.92
CA GLU A 291 -20.73 12.33 27.72
C GLU A 291 -21.60 12.81 28.91
N GLY A 292 -21.49 12.19 30.10
CA GLY A 292 -22.34 12.44 31.26
C GLY A 292 -21.63 12.95 32.52
N MET A 293 -20.30 13.02 32.57
CA MET A 293 -19.54 13.30 33.82
C MET A 293 -18.58 14.51 33.71
N GLN A 294 -19.04 15.62 33.12
CA GLN A 294 -18.43 16.92 33.40
C GLN A 294 -19.51 17.95 33.76
N GLY A 295 -19.47 18.42 35.00
CA GLY A 295 -20.29 19.50 35.56
C GLY A 295 -20.01 20.87 34.92
N GLY A 296 -20.34 21.02 33.64
CA GLY A 296 -19.97 22.16 32.80
C GLY A 296 -21.11 23.07 32.36
N THR A 297 -22.28 23.06 33.02
CA THR A 297 -23.42 23.95 32.66
C THR A 297 -23.17 25.45 32.92
N HIS A 298 -21.98 25.84 33.38
CA HIS A 298 -21.63 27.21 33.72
C HIS A 298 -21.16 28.05 32.51
N ALA A 299 -20.40 27.46 31.57
CA ALA A 299 -19.79 28.22 30.47
C ALA A 299 -20.81 28.64 29.39
N LEU A 300 -21.75 27.75 29.03
CA LEU A 300 -22.81 28.03 28.06
C LEU A 300 -23.86 29.03 28.59
N ARG A 301 -24.13 29.00 29.91
CA ARG A 301 -24.99 30.00 30.55
C ARG A 301 -24.37 31.40 30.46
N ASN A 302 -23.06 31.53 30.66
CA ASN A 302 -22.39 32.83 30.65
C ASN A 302 -22.51 33.53 29.28
N ARG A 303 -22.25 32.84 28.16
CA ARG A 303 -22.31 33.46 26.81
C ARG A 303 -23.74 33.86 26.38
N ALA A 304 -24.73 33.03 26.71
CA ALA A 304 -26.14 33.33 26.41
C ALA A 304 -26.69 34.48 27.29
N ILE A 305 -26.27 34.55 28.56
CA ILE A 305 -26.63 35.63 29.48
C ILE A 305 -25.95 36.95 29.06
N GLU A 306 -24.70 36.90 28.61
CA GLU A 306 -23.94 38.08 28.17
C GLU A 306 -24.52 38.70 26.89
N LYS A 307 -24.93 37.87 25.91
CA LYS A 307 -25.65 38.34 24.72
C LYS A 307 -26.99 39.00 25.07
N ARG A 308 -27.79 38.37 25.95
CA ARG A 308 -29.05 38.96 26.44
C ARG A 308 -28.83 40.28 27.19
N LYS A 309 -27.74 40.41 27.95
CA LYS A 309 -27.38 41.63 28.67
C LYS A 309 -27.02 42.76 27.69
N ARG A 310 -26.25 42.46 26.64
CA ARG A 310 -25.90 43.41 25.56
C ARG A 310 -27.15 43.91 24.83
N ASP A 311 -28.04 43.01 24.44
CA ASP A 311 -29.29 43.35 23.75
C ASP A 311 -30.22 44.22 24.62
N LEU A 312 -30.28 43.95 25.94
CA LEU A 312 -31.06 44.76 26.89
C LEU A 312 -30.46 46.15 27.11
N GLU A 313 -29.14 46.28 27.16
CA GLU A 313 -28.44 47.56 27.28
C GLU A 313 -28.61 48.43 26.02
N GLU A 314 -28.54 47.82 24.83
CA GLU A 314 -28.83 48.49 23.56
C GLU A 314 -30.29 48.98 23.49
N ARG A 315 -31.23 48.15 23.94
CA ARG A 315 -32.66 48.52 24.00
C ARG A 315 -32.91 49.65 25.01
N ARG A 316 -32.21 49.65 26.16
CA ARG A 316 -32.27 50.75 27.14
C ARG A 316 -31.69 52.05 26.57
N LYS A 317 -30.52 51.99 25.93
CA LYS A 317 -29.91 53.15 25.25
C LYS A 317 -30.79 53.71 24.15
N ALA A 318 -31.45 52.85 23.37
CA ALA A 318 -32.40 53.29 22.34
C ALA A 318 -33.64 53.97 22.92
N VAL A 319 -34.17 53.49 24.05
CA VAL A 319 -35.29 54.14 24.75
C VAL A 319 -34.86 55.47 25.38
N GLU A 320 -33.65 55.54 25.94
CA GLU A 320 -33.10 56.77 26.51
C GLU A 320 -32.77 57.81 25.44
N ALA A 321 -32.27 57.40 24.28
CA ALA A 321 -32.10 58.27 23.11
C ALA A 321 -33.44 58.81 22.59
N LYS A 322 -34.49 57.97 22.56
CA LYS A 322 -35.86 58.41 22.24
C LYS A 322 -36.41 59.39 23.28
N ARG A 323 -36.18 59.15 24.57
CA ARG A 323 -36.58 60.07 25.65
C ARG A 323 -35.83 61.39 25.60
N ARG A 324 -34.52 61.38 25.35
CA ARG A 324 -33.72 62.60 25.14
C ARG A 324 -34.16 63.37 23.90
N LYS A 325 -34.54 62.69 22.81
CA LYS A 325 -35.06 63.33 21.60
C LYS A 325 -36.47 63.90 21.78
N LEU A 326 -37.27 63.34 22.68
CA LEU A 326 -38.56 63.90 23.09
C LEU A 326 -38.41 65.06 24.10
N GLN A 327 -37.34 65.05 24.91
CA GLN A 327 -37.04 66.10 25.89
C GLN A 327 -36.36 67.32 25.24
N ASN A 328 -35.54 67.11 24.22
CA ASN A 328 -35.02 68.15 23.33
C ASN A 328 -36.03 68.36 22.19
N GLY A 329 -37.14 69.04 22.48
CA GLY A 329 -38.20 69.26 21.52
C GLY A 329 -37.75 70.09 20.31
N ASP A 330 -37.75 69.47 19.13
CA ASP A 330 -38.01 70.15 17.86
C ASP A 330 -39.40 69.70 17.38
N ASN A 331 -40.37 70.61 17.48
CA ASN A 331 -41.71 70.48 16.93
C ASN A 331 -41.69 70.88 15.45
N PRO A 332 -42.04 70.00 14.49
CA PRO A 332 -42.63 70.45 13.25
C PRO A 332 -44.15 70.50 13.40
N SER A 333 -44.68 71.73 13.25
CA SER A 333 -46.10 72.06 13.19
C SER A 333 -46.82 71.28 12.09
N ALA A 334 -48.05 70.86 12.40
CA ALA A 334 -49.01 70.32 11.46
C ALA A 334 -49.42 71.35 10.39
N ALA A 335 -49.46 70.91 9.13
CA ALA A 335 -50.24 71.52 8.06
C ALA A 335 -50.71 70.40 7.11
N ALA A 336 -52.01 70.35 6.86
CA ALA A 336 -52.69 69.37 6.04
C ALA A 336 -52.42 69.57 4.54
N THR A 337 -52.29 68.48 3.77
CA THR A 337 -52.64 68.48 2.33
C THR A 337 -52.98 67.06 1.83
N GLN A 338 -54.27 66.86 1.54
CA GLN A 338 -54.91 66.18 0.41
C GLN A 338 -54.35 64.85 -0.16
N SER A 339 -55.25 63.87 -0.29
CA SER A 339 -55.13 62.70 -1.17
C SER A 339 -55.06 63.08 -2.66
N PRO A 340 -54.50 62.19 -3.50
CA PRO A 340 -55.32 61.62 -4.56
C PRO A 340 -55.13 60.10 -4.72
N ALA A 341 -56.23 59.40 -5.06
CA ALA A 341 -56.24 58.05 -5.66
C ALA A 341 -56.25 58.19 -7.21
N PRO A 342 -56.31 57.14 -8.07
CA PRO A 342 -56.32 55.68 -7.86
C PRO A 342 -55.51 54.83 -8.90
N SER A 343 -55.71 53.49 -8.87
CA SER A 343 -55.46 52.44 -9.91
C SER A 343 -54.01 51.94 -10.09
N GLY A 344 -53.71 50.66 -10.33
CA GLY A 344 -54.51 49.45 -10.51
C GLY A 344 -53.59 48.23 -10.77
N GLU A 345 -54.15 47.04 -10.47
CA GLU A 345 -53.94 45.70 -11.05
C GLU A 345 -52.57 45.02 -11.26
N SER A 346 -52.63 43.70 -11.01
CA SER A 346 -51.82 42.59 -11.56
C SER A 346 -50.48 42.31 -10.84
N THR A 347 -50.02 41.09 -10.57
CA THR A 347 -50.42 39.69 -10.85
C THR A 347 -49.39 38.77 -10.16
N ALA A 348 -49.73 37.47 -10.01
CA ALA A 348 -48.80 36.32 -10.03
C ALA A 348 -47.85 36.15 -8.80
N VAL A 349 -47.97 35.17 -7.89
CA VAL A 349 -47.90 33.68 -8.03
C VAL A 349 -46.82 33.22 -9.00
N VAL A 350 -45.95 32.29 -8.56
CA VAL A 350 -44.84 31.56 -9.24
C VAL A 350 -43.49 31.95 -8.65
N SER A 351 -42.54 31.07 -8.33
CA SER A 351 -42.49 29.61 -8.26
C SER A 351 -41.21 29.20 -7.53
N ILE A 352 -41.26 28.01 -6.93
CA ILE A 352 -40.10 27.25 -6.51
C ILE A 352 -39.42 26.74 -7.79
N GLU A 353 -38.20 27.20 -8.06
CA GLU A 353 -37.39 26.66 -9.15
C GLU A 353 -36.53 25.49 -8.66
N LYS A 354 -36.71 24.40 -9.41
CA LYS A 354 -36.05 23.12 -9.34
C LYS A 354 -34.68 23.23 -10.01
N ALA A 355 -33.64 22.79 -9.32
CA ALA A 355 -32.29 22.68 -9.86
C ALA A 355 -32.25 21.72 -11.08
N ALA A 356 -31.57 22.17 -12.13
CA ALA A 356 -31.20 21.39 -13.31
C ALA A 356 -29.69 21.58 -13.58
N PRO A 357 -29.02 20.61 -14.24
CA PRO A 357 -27.60 20.31 -14.06
C PRO A 357 -26.68 21.19 -14.88
N ILE A 358 -25.47 21.38 -14.36
CA ILE A 358 -24.36 22.11 -14.98
C ILE A 358 -23.82 21.30 -16.16
N ALA A 359 -24.11 21.75 -17.38
CA ALA A 359 -23.43 21.33 -18.60
C ALA A 359 -22.60 22.52 -19.10
N GLY A 360 -21.28 22.34 -19.23
CA GLY A 360 -20.40 23.36 -19.80
C GLY A 360 -18.94 23.26 -19.35
N VAL A 361 -18.30 22.09 -19.49
CA VAL A 361 -16.83 22.04 -19.52
C VAL A 361 -16.41 22.27 -20.96
N THR A 362 -15.72 23.39 -21.17
CA THR A 362 -15.19 23.84 -22.46
C THR A 362 -14.15 22.85 -22.99
N SER A 363 -14.45 22.20 -24.12
CA SER A 363 -13.57 21.25 -24.84
C SER A 363 -12.26 21.87 -25.35
N SER A 364 -12.16 23.20 -25.37
CA SER A 364 -11.03 23.93 -25.96
C SER A 364 -9.67 23.67 -25.28
N ALA A 365 -9.64 23.39 -23.97
CA ALA A 365 -8.36 23.18 -23.27
C ALA A 365 -7.75 21.80 -23.54
N ALA A 366 -8.58 20.76 -23.71
CA ALA A 366 -8.13 19.42 -24.04
C ALA A 366 -7.67 19.32 -25.51
N ASP A 367 -8.36 20.02 -26.41
CA ASP A 367 -8.01 20.07 -27.84
C ASP A 367 -6.67 20.80 -28.05
N ASN A 368 -6.40 21.86 -27.28
CA ASN A 368 -5.12 22.57 -27.34
C ASN A 368 -3.94 21.75 -26.80
N PHE A 369 -4.17 20.89 -25.80
CA PHE A 369 -3.14 20.01 -25.26
C PHE A 369 -2.77 18.87 -26.21
N LEU A 370 -3.75 18.29 -26.91
CA LEU A 370 -3.52 17.27 -27.92
C LEU A 370 -2.74 17.83 -29.13
N ALA A 371 -3.05 19.05 -29.56
CA ALA A 371 -2.30 19.72 -30.62
C ALA A 371 -0.83 20.01 -30.24
N ALA A 372 -0.55 20.32 -28.97
CA ALA A 372 0.81 20.52 -28.48
C ALA A 372 1.63 19.22 -28.48
N LEU A 373 1.01 18.09 -28.09
CA LEU A 373 1.66 16.78 -28.11
C LEU A 373 1.96 16.28 -29.53
N GLU A 374 1.12 16.58 -30.51
CA GLU A 374 1.38 16.24 -31.91
C GLU A 374 2.55 17.03 -32.50
N LEU A 375 2.73 18.29 -32.08
CA LEU A 375 3.89 19.10 -32.49
C LEU A 375 5.19 18.62 -31.86
N ASP A 376 5.19 18.25 -30.57
CA ASP A 376 6.38 17.71 -29.90
C ASP A 376 6.79 16.35 -30.47
N LEU A 377 5.83 15.50 -30.85
CA LEU A 377 6.12 14.22 -31.51
C LEU A 377 6.66 14.39 -32.94
N ALA A 378 6.25 15.44 -33.66
CA ALA A 378 6.75 15.75 -34.99
C ALA A 378 8.18 16.31 -34.99
N ILE A 379 8.59 16.97 -33.90
CA ILE A 379 9.95 17.51 -33.73
C ILE A 379 10.94 16.42 -33.26
N SER A 380 10.46 15.32 -32.68
CA SER A 380 11.27 14.22 -32.16
C SER A 380 11.60 13.08 -33.15
N LYS A 381 11.27 13.22 -34.44
CA LYS A 381 11.52 12.21 -35.49
C LYS A 381 12.56 12.63 -36.51
#